data_AF-A0A5R2MZZ5-F1
#
_entry.id   AF-A0A5R2MZZ5-F1
#
_cell.length_a   1.000
_cell.length_b   1.000
_cell.length_c   1.000
_cell.angle_alpha   90.00
_cell.angle_beta   90.00
_cell.angle_gamma   90.00
#
_symmetry.space_group_name_H-M   'P 1'
#
loop_
_entity.id
_entity.type
_entity.pdbx_description
1 polymer ?
#
loop_
_entity_poly.entity_id
_entity_poly.type
_entity_poly.pdbx_seq_one_letter_code
_entity_poly.pdbx_strand_id
1 'polypeptide(L)'
;ADELQRAGKRVYLSVGPHDRPPRAYRGRDFCWWLGVLGKWDLETPGPGTEHVTIAVSGARGGETIDFRRLAKQGLTLVGMTRTYQDGLMSFAPDLAKNIARGDANLMSLLDEADAYVARNGLDLPEEPAAR
;
A
#
# COMPACT_ATOMS: atom_id res chain seq x y z
N ALA A 1 8.21 -1.85 -11.59
CA ALA A 1 8.97 -0.60 -11.33
C ALA A 1 10.30 -0.88 -10.64
N ASP A 2 10.30 -1.51 -9.46
CA ASP A 2 11.51 -1.90 -8.71
C ASP A 2 12.49 -2.74 -9.57
N GLU A 3 12.03 -3.80 -10.23
CA GLU A 3 12.89 -4.64 -11.09
C GLU A 3 13.52 -3.89 -12.26
N LEU A 4 12.76 -3.00 -12.93
CA LEU A 4 13.28 -2.17 -14.01
C LEU A 4 14.36 -1.22 -13.51
N GLN A 5 14.17 -0.64 -12.32
CA GLN A 5 15.15 0.26 -11.73
C GLN A 5 16.43 -0.49 -11.34
N ARG A 6 16.30 -1.70 -10.78
CA ARG A 6 17.44 -2.59 -10.48
C ARG A 6 18.18 -3.05 -11.73
N ALA A 7 17.49 -3.18 -12.86
CA ALA A 7 18.09 -3.42 -14.17
C ALA A 7 18.77 -2.18 -14.78
N GLY A 8 18.98 -1.11 -14.00
CA GLY A 8 19.68 0.11 -14.41
C GLY A 8 18.83 1.07 -15.24
N LYS A 9 17.51 0.88 -15.32
CA LYS A 9 16.64 1.82 -16.03
C LYS A 9 16.29 2.99 -15.14
N ARG A 10 16.20 4.19 -15.74
CA ARG A 10 15.60 5.34 -15.07
C ARG A 10 14.08 5.15 -15.03
N VAL A 11 13.52 5.06 -13.83
CA VAL A 11 12.10 4.74 -13.63
C VAL A 11 11.40 5.87 -12.89
N TYR A 12 10.28 6.32 -13.46
CA TYR A 12 9.31 7.18 -12.81
C TYR A 12 8.10 6.33 -12.44
N LEU A 13 7.60 6.50 -11.21
CA LEU A 13 6.40 5.82 -10.73
C LEU A 13 5.34 6.86 -10.35
N SER A 14 4.26 6.91 -11.13
CA SER A 14 3.07 7.73 -10.83
C SER A 14 2.27 7.06 -9.71
N VAL A 15 2.13 7.75 -8.58
CA VAL A 15 1.44 7.26 -7.39
C VAL A 15 0.10 7.99 -7.25
N GLY A 16 -0.97 7.29 -7.65
CA GLY A 16 -2.34 7.76 -7.46
C GLY A 16 -2.92 7.40 -6.09
N PRO A 17 -4.20 7.74 -5.85
CA PRO A 17 -4.98 7.26 -4.72
C PRO A 17 -4.90 5.73 -4.57
N HIS A 18 -4.38 5.24 -3.44
CA HIS A 18 -4.26 3.80 -3.15
C HIS A 18 -4.47 3.48 -1.67
N ASP A 19 -4.67 2.20 -1.40
CA ASP A 19 -4.52 1.54 -0.10
C ASP A 19 -3.16 0.82 -0.07
N ARG A 20 -2.56 0.69 1.11
CA ARG A 20 -1.22 0.10 1.30
C ARG A 20 -1.26 -0.96 2.40
N PRO A 21 -1.95 -2.08 2.17
CA PRO A 21 -2.05 -3.11 3.20
C PRO A 21 -0.68 -3.74 3.49
N PRO A 22 -0.48 -4.30 4.69
CA PRO A 22 0.71 -5.09 4.96
C PRO A 22 0.67 -6.35 4.09
N ARG A 23 1.81 -6.84 3.61
CA ARG A 23 1.85 -8.16 2.96
C ARG A 23 1.54 -9.27 3.96
N ALA A 24 2.08 -9.14 5.16
CA ALA A 24 1.83 -9.96 6.32
C ALA A 24 1.97 -9.12 7.59
N TYR A 25 1.29 -9.53 8.66
CA TYR A 25 1.40 -8.94 10.00
C TYR A 25 1.11 -10.00 11.06
N ARG A 26 1.94 -10.06 12.11
CA ARG A 26 1.84 -11.04 13.23
C ARG A 26 1.77 -12.49 12.73
N GLY A 27 2.56 -12.80 11.72
CA GLY A 27 2.65 -14.14 11.12
C GLY A 27 1.44 -14.55 10.26
N ARG A 28 0.53 -13.64 9.95
CA ARG A 28 -0.62 -13.87 9.07
C ARG A 28 -0.58 -12.99 7.85
N ASP A 29 -0.94 -13.53 6.69
CA ASP A 29 -1.01 -12.75 5.45
C ASP A 29 -2.21 -11.81 5.42
N PHE A 30 -2.18 -10.85 4.50
CA PHE A 30 -3.25 -9.89 4.29
C PHE A 30 -4.61 -10.54 4.02
N CYS A 31 -4.67 -11.62 3.24
CA CYS A 31 -5.93 -12.27 2.89
C CYS A 31 -6.60 -12.91 4.11
N TRP A 32 -5.80 -13.48 5.02
CA TRP A 32 -6.28 -13.98 6.30
C TRP A 32 -6.87 -12.84 7.14
N TRP A 33 -6.18 -11.70 7.24
CA TRP A 33 -6.68 -10.52 7.94
C TRP A 33 -7.98 -9.98 7.33
N LEU A 34 -8.08 -9.91 6.00
CA LEU A 34 -9.34 -9.54 5.32
C LEU A 34 -10.50 -10.47 5.71
N GLY A 35 -10.24 -11.77 5.85
CA GLY A 35 -11.23 -12.75 6.28
C GLY A 35 -11.71 -12.52 7.71
N VAL A 36 -10.79 -12.50 8.67
CA VAL A 36 -11.17 -12.41 10.09
C VAL A 36 -11.71 -11.04 10.50
N LEU A 37 -11.32 -9.99 9.78
CA LEU A 37 -11.85 -8.64 9.97
C LEU A 37 -13.15 -8.39 9.17
N GLY A 38 -13.65 -9.38 8.41
CA GLY A 38 -14.88 -9.26 7.63
C GLY A 38 -14.78 -8.26 6.48
N LYS A 39 -13.57 -7.94 6.01
CA LYS A 39 -13.34 -6.93 4.97
C LYS A 39 -13.70 -7.41 3.56
N TRP A 40 -13.81 -8.71 3.33
CA TRP A 40 -14.30 -9.26 2.05
C TRP A 40 -15.77 -8.93 1.80
N ASP A 41 -16.54 -8.79 2.87
CA ASP A 41 -17.99 -8.61 2.81
C ASP A 41 -18.40 -7.14 2.98
N LEU A 42 -17.43 -6.21 3.06
CA LEU A 42 -17.71 -4.78 3.13
C LEU A 42 -18.28 -4.28 1.80
N GLU A 43 -19.46 -3.68 1.86
CA GLU A 43 -20.00 -2.93 0.75
C GLU A 43 -19.10 -1.74 0.42
N THR A 44 -18.90 -1.48 -0.88
CA THR A 44 -18.11 -0.35 -1.36
C THR A 44 -18.61 0.96 -0.72
N PRO A 45 -17.77 1.69 0.02
CA PRO A 45 -18.22 2.84 0.81
C PRO A 45 -18.52 4.04 -0.09
N GLY A 46 -19.71 4.08 -0.69
CA GLY A 46 -20.28 5.21 -1.42
C GLY A 46 -19.53 5.63 -2.70
N PRO A 47 -20.08 6.63 -3.43
CA PRO A 47 -19.54 7.07 -4.71
C PRO A 47 -18.09 7.58 -4.60
N GLY A 48 -17.20 7.12 -5.49
CA GLY A 48 -15.80 7.58 -5.55
C GLY A 48 -14.79 6.73 -4.75
N THR A 49 -15.23 5.68 -4.08
CA THR A 49 -14.35 4.67 -3.45
C THR A 49 -14.24 3.38 -4.26
N GLU A 50 -14.98 3.30 -5.37
CA GLU A 50 -15.19 2.12 -6.20
C GLU A 50 -13.91 1.53 -6.82
N HIS A 51 -12.81 2.27 -6.85
CA HIS A 51 -11.56 1.83 -7.49
C HIS A 51 -10.30 2.31 -6.74
N VAL A 52 -10.27 2.22 -5.40
CA VAL A 52 -9.00 2.42 -4.68
C VAL A 52 -8.09 1.22 -4.93
N THR A 53 -6.99 1.45 -5.63
CA THR A 53 -6.03 0.39 -5.96
C THR A 53 -5.27 -0.03 -4.70
N ILE A 54 -5.00 -1.32 -4.53
CA ILE A 54 -4.10 -1.82 -3.47
C ILE A 54 -2.65 -1.89 -3.96
N ALA A 55 -1.74 -1.27 -3.21
CA ALA A 55 -0.31 -1.32 -3.48
C ALA A 55 0.32 -2.55 -2.80
N VAL A 56 0.39 -3.67 -3.52
CA VAL A 56 0.95 -4.94 -3.03
C VAL A 56 2.08 -5.46 -3.93
N SER A 57 2.99 -6.26 -3.36
CA SER A 57 4.06 -6.93 -4.10
C SER A 57 4.11 -8.42 -3.78
N GLY A 58 4.23 -9.24 -4.83
CA GLY A 58 4.60 -10.65 -4.73
C GLY A 58 6.11 -10.91 -4.89
N ALA A 59 6.90 -9.88 -5.21
CA ALA A 59 8.34 -10.04 -5.41
C ALA A 59 9.04 -10.49 -4.12
N ARG A 60 10.09 -11.31 -4.25
CA ARG A 60 10.94 -11.77 -3.14
C ARG A 60 10.17 -12.46 -2.00
N GLY A 61 9.16 -13.26 -2.33
CA GLY A 61 8.32 -13.95 -1.35
C GLY A 61 7.18 -13.11 -0.78
N GLY A 62 7.05 -11.86 -1.24
CA GLY A 62 6.06 -10.90 -0.78
C GLY A 62 6.68 -9.91 0.20
N GLU A 63 6.57 -8.63 -0.13
CA GLU A 63 7.01 -7.54 0.74
C GLU A 63 5.90 -6.50 0.86
N THR A 64 5.75 -5.94 2.05
CA THR A 64 4.95 -4.72 2.23
C THR A 64 5.61 -3.60 1.43
N ILE A 65 4.81 -2.93 0.59
CA ILE A 65 5.29 -1.79 -0.20
C ILE A 65 5.62 -0.64 0.73
N ASP A 66 6.81 -0.05 0.56
CA ASP A 66 7.20 1.23 1.14
C ASP A 66 7.73 2.13 0.02
N PHE A 67 6.95 3.15 -0.32
CA PHE A 67 7.31 4.12 -1.37
C PHE A 67 8.57 4.92 -1.01
N ARG A 68 8.79 5.25 0.26
CA ARG A 68 9.97 5.99 0.70
C ARG A 68 11.22 5.14 0.52
N ARG A 69 11.14 3.84 0.82
CA ARG A 69 12.22 2.89 0.52
C ARG A 69 12.50 2.79 -0.98
N LEU A 70 11.47 2.67 -1.81
CA LEU A 70 11.63 2.63 -3.27
C LEU A 70 12.27 3.92 -3.82
N ALA A 71 11.88 5.08 -3.29
CA ALA A 71 12.49 6.36 -3.66
C ALA A 71 13.97 6.42 -3.27
N LYS A 72 14.32 6.00 -2.04
CA LYS A 72 15.72 5.89 -1.58
C LYS A 72 16.56 4.92 -2.42
N GLN A 73 15.93 3.91 -3.01
CA GLN A 73 16.59 2.96 -3.90
C GLN A 73 16.82 3.52 -5.31
N GLY A 74 16.25 4.69 -5.66
CA GLY A 74 16.52 5.40 -6.90
C GLY A 74 15.30 5.54 -7.83
N LEU A 75 14.10 5.14 -7.41
CA LEU A 75 12.87 5.44 -8.16
C LEU A 75 12.51 6.92 -8.00
N THR A 76 12.13 7.58 -9.09
CA THR A 76 11.50 8.91 -8.99
C THR A 76 9.99 8.75 -8.84
N LEU A 77 9.48 9.12 -7.68
CA LEU A 77 8.03 9.12 -7.44
C LEU A 77 7.43 10.44 -7.93
N VAL A 78 6.29 10.35 -8.60
CA VAL A 78 5.49 11.50 -9.05
C VAL A 78 4.03 11.28 -8.67
N GLY A 79 3.24 12.35 -8.61
CA GLY A 79 1.81 12.25 -8.28
C GLY A 79 0.98 11.62 -9.40
N MET A 80 -0.33 11.66 -9.25
CA MET A 80 -1.26 11.06 -10.22
C MET A 80 -1.07 11.68 -11.61
N THR A 81 -0.96 10.84 -12.64
CA THR A 81 -0.89 11.27 -14.03
C THR A 81 -2.14 12.06 -14.40
N ARG A 82 -1.98 13.25 -15.00
CA ARG A 82 -3.09 14.13 -15.40
C ARG A 82 -3.30 14.11 -16.91
N THR A 83 -2.29 14.51 -17.67
CA THR A 83 -2.38 14.63 -19.11
C THR A 83 -1.11 14.13 -19.78
N TYR A 84 -1.28 13.69 -21.02
CA TYR A 84 -0.19 13.51 -21.98
C TYR A 84 -0.55 14.32 -23.22
N GLN A 85 0.33 15.24 -23.61
CA GLN A 85 0.13 16.09 -24.78
C GLN A 85 1.48 16.39 -25.40
N ASP A 86 1.62 16.14 -26.71
CA ASP A 86 2.79 16.49 -27.52
C ASP A 86 4.13 16.01 -26.92
N GLY A 87 4.14 14.79 -26.37
CA GLY A 87 5.33 14.18 -25.75
C GLY A 87 5.59 14.62 -24.30
N LEU A 88 4.77 15.52 -23.75
CA LEU A 88 4.89 15.99 -22.38
C LEU A 88 3.83 15.33 -21.48
N MET A 89 4.27 14.78 -20.35
CA MET A 89 3.40 14.22 -19.31
C MET A 89 3.31 15.18 -18.14
N SER A 90 2.11 15.40 -17.62
CA SER A 90 1.87 16.22 -16.42
C SER A 90 1.35 15.37 -15.27
N PHE A 91 1.76 15.73 -14.05
CA PHE A 91 1.40 15.01 -12.82
C PHE A 91 0.76 15.96 -11.83
N ALA A 92 -0.16 15.45 -11.03
CA ALA A 92 -0.79 16.17 -9.94
C ALA A 92 0.20 16.40 -8.78
N PRO A 93 0.06 17.51 -8.02
CA PRO A 93 0.86 17.77 -6.83
C PRO A 93 0.32 17.02 -5.59
N ASP A 94 -0.07 15.76 -5.76
CA ASP A 94 -0.80 14.97 -4.76
C ASP A 94 0.00 13.79 -4.19
N LEU A 95 1.26 13.61 -4.61
CA LEU A 95 2.12 12.48 -4.19
C LEU A 95 2.17 12.32 -2.66
N ALA A 96 2.46 13.41 -1.94
CA ALA A 96 2.56 13.37 -0.48
C ALA A 96 1.24 12.96 0.18
N LYS A 97 0.12 13.48 -0.35
CA LYS A 97 -1.23 13.13 0.11
C LYS A 97 -1.54 11.66 -0.12
N ASN A 98 -1.23 11.14 -1.31
CA ASN A 98 -1.49 9.75 -1.67
C ASN A 98 -0.66 8.79 -0.80
N ILE A 99 0.63 9.09 -0.58
CA ILE A 99 1.49 8.29 0.31
C ILE A 99 0.95 8.32 1.76
N ALA A 100 0.64 9.50 2.29
CA ALA A 100 0.15 9.64 3.67
C ALA A 100 -1.17 8.89 3.88
N ARG A 101 -2.06 8.89 2.89
CA ARG A 101 -3.32 8.14 2.95
C ARG A 101 -3.08 6.62 2.94
N GLY A 102 -2.16 6.14 2.11
CA GLY A 102 -1.75 4.73 2.14
C GLY A 102 -1.13 4.34 3.49
N ASP A 103 -0.30 5.20 4.09
CA ASP A 103 0.26 4.98 5.43
C ASP A 103 -0.82 4.90 6.51
N ALA A 104 -1.82 5.79 6.46
CA ALA A 104 -2.96 5.76 7.39
C ALA A 104 -3.80 4.48 7.22
N ASN A 105 -4.01 4.03 5.99
CA ASN A 105 -4.68 2.76 5.70
C ASN A 105 -3.93 1.56 6.29
N LEU A 106 -2.60 1.51 6.14
CA LEU A 106 -1.76 0.49 6.77
C LEU A 106 -1.97 0.49 8.28
N MET A 107 -1.78 1.63 8.95
CA MET A 107 -1.86 1.73 10.41
C MET A 107 -3.26 1.35 10.93
N SER A 108 -4.32 1.81 10.27
CA SER A 108 -5.70 1.43 10.62
C SER A 108 -5.89 -0.08 10.58
N LEU A 109 -5.35 -0.77 9.57
CA LEU A 109 -5.47 -2.22 9.48
C LEU A 109 -4.68 -2.93 10.58
N LEU A 110 -3.47 -2.44 10.91
CA LEU A 110 -2.69 -2.99 12.03
C LEU A 110 -3.43 -2.83 13.37
N ASP A 111 -4.06 -1.67 13.60
CA ASP A 111 -4.87 -1.41 14.79
C ASP A 111 -6.08 -2.35 14.88
N GLU A 112 -6.80 -2.55 13.77
CA GLU A 112 -7.92 -3.49 13.70
C GLU A 112 -7.47 -4.94 13.95
N ALA A 113 -6.32 -5.34 13.40
CA ALA A 113 -5.73 -6.65 13.62
C ALA A 113 -5.35 -6.85 15.10
N ASP A 114 -4.69 -5.88 15.72
CA ASP A 114 -4.32 -5.94 17.14
C ASP A 114 -5.58 -6.00 18.04
N ALA A 115 -6.61 -5.22 17.73
CA ALA A 115 -7.89 -5.27 18.43
C ALA A 115 -8.59 -6.63 18.28
N TYR A 116 -8.51 -7.24 17.09
CA TYR A 116 -9.04 -8.59 16.85
C TYR A 116 -8.28 -9.64 17.65
N VAL A 117 -6.94 -9.59 17.69
CA VAL A 117 -6.11 -10.49 18.50
C VAL A 117 -6.50 -10.42 19.97
N ALA A 118 -6.57 -9.20 20.52
CA ALA A 118 -6.94 -8.99 21.92
C ALA A 118 -8.34 -9.50 22.25
N ARG A 119 -9.33 -9.20 21.39
CA ARG A 119 -10.73 -9.61 21.60
C ARG A 119 -10.92 -11.13 21.56
N ASN A 120 -10.16 -11.83 20.72
CA ASN A 120 -10.32 -13.26 20.50
C ASN A 120 -9.28 -14.11 21.28
N GLY A 121 -8.39 -13.48 22.06
CA GLY A 121 -7.37 -14.18 22.83
C GLY A 121 -6.40 -15.00 21.98
N LEU A 122 -6.04 -14.50 20.79
CA LEU A 122 -5.15 -15.21 19.88
C LEU A 122 -3.69 -15.10 20.33
N ASP A 123 -2.98 -16.23 20.29
CA ASP A 123 -1.54 -16.29 20.51
C ASP A 123 -0.80 -16.04 19.17
N LEU A 124 -0.73 -14.77 18.77
CA LEU A 124 0.03 -14.33 17.60
C LEU A 124 1.19 -13.42 18.05
N PRO A 125 2.40 -13.58 17.47
CA PRO A 125 3.57 -12.80 17.87
C PRO A 125 3.34 -11.30 17.66
N GLU A 126 3.91 -10.46 18.52
CA GLU A 126 3.95 -9.02 18.29
C GLU A 126 4.93 -8.67 17.16
N GLU A 127 4.65 -7.59 16.43
CA GLU A 127 5.53 -7.12 15.35
C GLU A 127 5.69 -5.58 15.41
N PRO A 128 6.40 -5.04 16.42
CA PRO A 128 6.53 -3.59 16.61
C PRO A 128 7.19 -2.86 15.44
N ALA A 129 8.06 -3.56 14.70
CA ALA A 129 8.76 -3.02 13.54
C ALA A 129 7.87 -2.78 12.30
N ALA A 130 6.62 -3.27 12.31
CA ALA A 130 5.67 -3.03 11.23
C ALA A 130 5.02 -1.63 11.29
N ARG A 131 5.21 -0.90 12.39
CA ARG A 131 4.68 0.44 12.66
C ARG A 131 5.74 1.51 12.43
#